data_AF-A0A9D5ZBT8-F1
#
_entry.id   AF-A0A9D5ZBT8-F1
#
_cell.length_a   1.000
_cell.length_b   1.000
_cell.length_c   1.000
_cell.angle_alpha   90.00
_cell.angle_beta   90.00
_cell.angle_gamma   90.00
#
_symmetry.space_group_name_H-M   'P 1'
#
loop_
_entity.id
_entity.type
_entity.pdbx_description
1 polymer ?
#
loop_
_entity_poly.entity_id
_entity_poly.type
_entity_poly.pdbx_seq_one_letter_code
_entity_poly.pdbx_strand_id
1 'polypeptide(L)'
;MSTAIPFDTLAFVKELERAGIPTAQAEAQVKVLATFMRQMDARVDDLAARRDKQNEEKLDTLADRNEQQVKGRLDGLATRQELDLKLATVEANLKRDIKELEANLKRDMKELELRMVIKLGAMFLAAFGLLRLWPIPVQYVPPAPATQEMRLPNPPSAAPVPPPIR
;
A
#
# COMPACT_ATOMS: atom_id res chain seq x y z
N MET A 1 -38.41 28.46 -32.93
CA MET A 1 -39.32 29.02 -33.94
C MET A 1 -40.72 28.94 -33.36
N SER A 2 -41.18 30.00 -32.67
CA SER A 2 -42.58 30.09 -32.21
C SER A 2 -43.46 30.28 -33.43
N THR A 3 -44.27 29.28 -33.75
CA THR A 3 -45.28 29.39 -34.82
C THR A 3 -46.47 30.16 -34.25
N ALA A 4 -46.49 31.48 -34.42
CA ALA A 4 -47.62 32.30 -34.02
C ALA A 4 -48.86 31.93 -34.86
N ILE A 5 -49.93 31.52 -34.20
CA ILE A 5 -51.21 31.21 -34.85
C ILE A 5 -51.97 32.54 -35.00
N PRO A 6 -52.24 33.03 -36.22
CA PRO A 6 -52.89 34.32 -36.40
C PRO A 6 -54.36 34.27 -35.93
N PHE A 7 -54.73 35.18 -35.02
CA PHE A 7 -56.12 35.36 -34.60
C PHE A 7 -56.87 36.26 -35.58
N ASP A 8 -57.79 35.69 -36.35
CA ASP A 8 -58.65 36.45 -37.27
C ASP A 8 -59.83 37.08 -36.51
N THR A 9 -59.61 38.33 -36.09
CA THR A 9 -60.61 39.14 -35.41
C THR A 9 -61.89 39.33 -36.24
N LEU A 10 -61.81 39.37 -37.57
CA LEU A 10 -62.97 39.64 -38.44
C LEU A 10 -63.85 38.40 -38.58
N ALA A 11 -63.22 37.22 -38.74
CA ALA A 11 -63.92 35.95 -38.75
C ALA A 11 -64.67 35.73 -37.42
N PHE A 12 -64.02 36.04 -36.28
CA PHE A 12 -64.62 35.87 -34.96
C PHE A 12 -65.80 36.84 -34.72
N VAL A 13 -65.72 38.10 -35.16
CA VAL A 13 -66.86 39.04 -35.08
C VAL A 13 -68.07 38.48 -35.85
N LYS A 14 -67.87 37.98 -37.08
CA LYS A 14 -68.94 37.40 -37.91
C LYS A 14 -69.57 36.16 -37.27
N GLU A 15 -68.78 35.37 -36.55
CA GLU A 15 -69.27 34.22 -35.78
C GLU A 15 -70.21 34.65 -34.65
N LEU A 16 -69.81 35.69 -33.90
CA LEU A 16 -70.59 36.23 -32.79
C LEU A 16 -71.90 36.87 -33.28
N GLU A 17 -71.87 37.57 -34.42
CA GLU A 17 -73.07 38.12 -35.05
C GLU A 17 -74.05 37.02 -35.47
N ARG A 18 -73.56 35.92 -36.06
CA ARG A 18 -74.39 34.75 -36.40
C ARG A 18 -75.00 34.07 -35.16
N ALA A 19 -74.34 34.17 -34.02
CA ALA A 19 -74.85 33.69 -32.74
C ALA A 19 -75.87 34.66 -32.08
N GLY A 20 -76.20 35.77 -32.72
CA GLY A 20 -77.18 36.75 -32.24
C GLY A 20 -76.61 37.82 -31.31
N ILE A 21 -75.28 37.96 -31.21
CA ILE A 21 -74.65 39.02 -30.42
C ILE A 21 -74.64 40.32 -31.24
N PRO A 22 -75.06 41.46 -30.67
CA PRO A 22 -74.97 42.76 -31.34
C PRO A 22 -73.54 43.11 -31.74
N THR A 23 -73.33 43.62 -32.94
CA THR A 23 -72.01 43.94 -33.52
C THR A 23 -71.10 44.73 -32.58
N ALA A 24 -71.64 45.76 -31.91
CA ALA A 24 -70.87 46.58 -30.97
C ALA A 24 -70.31 45.78 -29.77
N GLN A 25 -71.05 44.77 -29.28
CA GLN A 25 -70.56 43.88 -28.24
C GLN A 25 -69.55 42.86 -28.79
N ALA A 26 -69.78 42.34 -29.99
CA ALA A 26 -68.87 41.42 -30.65
C ALA A 26 -67.49 42.06 -30.86
N GLU A 27 -67.44 43.25 -31.44
CA GLU A 27 -66.20 44.01 -31.65
C GLU A 27 -65.47 44.31 -30.34
N ALA A 28 -66.19 44.68 -29.27
CA ALA A 28 -65.61 44.95 -27.97
C ALA A 28 -64.93 43.70 -27.37
N GLN A 29 -65.59 42.54 -27.43
CA GLN A 29 -65.05 41.28 -26.93
C GLN A 29 -63.82 40.83 -27.73
N VAL A 30 -63.90 40.91 -29.05
CA VAL A 30 -62.79 40.57 -29.95
C VAL A 30 -61.58 41.46 -29.72
N LYS A 31 -61.80 42.76 -29.51
CA LYS A 31 -60.73 43.72 -29.25
C LYS A 31 -59.99 43.41 -27.95
N VAL A 32 -60.72 43.05 -26.89
CA VAL A 32 -60.12 42.63 -25.62
C VAL A 32 -59.31 41.34 -25.80
N LEU A 33 -59.88 40.34 -26.49
CA LEU A 33 -59.20 39.06 -26.73
C LEU A 33 -57.95 39.21 -27.59
N ALA A 34 -58.01 40.00 -28.66
CA ALA A 34 -56.86 40.29 -29.53
C ALA A 34 -55.75 41.03 -28.77
N THR A 35 -56.12 41.94 -27.87
CA THR A 35 -55.16 42.66 -27.02
C THR A 35 -54.49 41.70 -26.04
N PHE A 36 -55.26 40.79 -25.43
CA PHE A 36 -54.75 39.78 -24.52
C PHE A 36 -53.81 38.79 -25.21
N MET A 37 -54.15 38.29 -26.40
CA MET A 37 -53.29 37.39 -27.18
C MET A 37 -51.96 38.03 -27.54
N ARG A 38 -51.94 39.29 -27.99
CA ARG A 38 -50.68 40.01 -28.25
C ARG A 38 -49.82 40.17 -27.00
N GLN A 39 -50.45 40.39 -25.84
CA GLN A 39 -49.74 40.44 -24.56
C GLN A 39 -49.17 39.07 -24.15
N MET A 40 -49.89 37.99 -24.45
CA MET A 40 -49.39 36.63 -24.20
C MET A 40 -48.21 36.28 -25.09
N ASP A 41 -48.29 36.55 -26.40
CA ASP A 41 -47.19 36.27 -27.34
C ASP A 41 -45.91 37.00 -26.91
N ALA A 42 -46.02 38.29 -26.61
CA ALA A 42 -44.88 39.08 -26.13
C ALA A 42 -44.27 38.52 -24.83
N ARG A 43 -45.11 37.98 -23.91
CA ARG A 43 -44.62 37.33 -22.68
C ARG A 43 -43.97 35.97 -22.97
N VAL A 44 -44.51 35.18 -23.90
CA VAL A 44 -43.95 33.88 -24.28
C VAL A 44 -42.58 34.06 -24.92
N ASP A 45 -42.43 35.07 -25.79
CA ASP A 45 -41.15 35.39 -26.41
C ASP A 45 -40.12 35.91 -25.39
N ASP A 46 -40.53 36.76 -24.44
CA ASP A 46 -39.64 37.19 -23.34
C ASP A 46 -39.20 35.99 -22.48
N LEU A 47 -40.11 35.07 -22.17
CA LEU A 47 -39.79 33.85 -21.42
C LEU A 47 -38.84 32.93 -22.20
N ALA A 48 -39.02 32.80 -23.51
CA ALA A 48 -38.12 32.03 -24.37
C ALA A 48 -36.71 32.64 -24.35
N ALA A 49 -36.60 33.96 -24.56
CA ALA A 49 -35.33 34.67 -24.51
C ALA A 49 -34.63 34.56 -23.14
N ARG A 50 -35.39 34.61 -22.04
CA ARG A 50 -34.84 34.40 -20.68
C ARG A 50 -34.32 32.98 -20.49
N ARG A 51 -35.02 31.97 -21.00
CA ARG A 51 -34.57 30.58 -20.89
C ARG A 51 -33.29 30.36 -21.68
N ASP A 52 -33.19 30.93 -22.88
CA ASP A 52 -31.98 30.80 -23.70
C ASP A 52 -30.77 31.41 -23.00
N LYS A 53 -30.90 32.63 -22.46
CA LYS A 53 -29.85 33.26 -21.64
C LYS A 53 -29.48 32.44 -20.40
N GLN A 54 -30.49 31.91 -19.69
CA GLN A 54 -30.25 31.07 -18.52
C GLN A 54 -29.52 29.77 -18.88
N ASN A 55 -29.79 29.20 -20.05
CA ASN A 55 -29.12 28.01 -20.53
C ASN A 55 -27.67 28.31 -20.90
N GLU A 56 -27.39 29.45 -21.53
CA GLU A 56 -26.02 29.92 -21.83
C GLU A 56 -25.22 30.13 -20.54
N GLU A 57 -25.77 30.87 -19.55
CA GLU A 57 -25.12 31.06 -18.24
C GLU A 57 -24.86 29.74 -17.51
N LYS A 58 -25.81 28.79 -17.58
CA LYS A 58 -25.60 27.44 -17.02
C LYS A 58 -24.50 26.69 -17.75
N LEU A 59 -24.36 26.88 -19.07
CA LEU A 59 -23.29 26.26 -19.84
C LEU A 59 -21.93 26.78 -19.39
N ASP A 60 -21.79 28.10 -19.23
CA ASP A 60 -20.54 28.73 -18.79
C ASP A 60 -20.16 28.30 -17.37
N THR A 61 -21.11 28.33 -16.43
CA THR A 61 -20.86 27.91 -15.04
C THR A 61 -20.49 26.42 -14.94
N LEU A 62 -21.06 25.56 -15.80
CA LEU A 62 -20.68 24.15 -15.87
C LEU A 62 -19.30 23.96 -16.52
N ALA A 63 -18.97 24.74 -17.54
CA ALA A 63 -17.65 24.73 -18.16
C ALA A 63 -16.57 25.12 -17.13
N ASP A 64 -16.77 26.21 -16.39
CA ASP A 64 -15.88 26.67 -15.32
C ASP A 64 -15.71 25.61 -14.22
N ARG A 65 -16.82 25.00 -13.79
CA ARG A 65 -16.77 23.93 -12.77
C ARG A 65 -16.00 22.71 -13.27
N ASN A 66 -16.18 22.32 -14.52
CA ASN A 66 -15.45 21.21 -15.12
C ASN A 66 -13.96 21.53 -15.24
N GLU A 67 -13.60 22.74 -15.67
CA GLU A 67 -12.21 23.18 -15.75
C GLU A 67 -11.55 23.19 -14.37
N GLN A 68 -12.23 23.69 -13.33
CA GLN A 68 -11.75 23.65 -11.95
C GLN A 68 -11.58 22.22 -11.43
N GLN A 69 -12.51 21.32 -11.72
CA GLN A 69 -12.36 19.91 -11.35
C GLN A 69 -11.18 19.25 -12.05
N VAL A 70 -10.98 19.53 -13.34
CA VAL A 70 -9.84 18.98 -14.10
C VAL A 70 -8.54 19.51 -13.52
N LYS A 71 -8.43 20.82 -13.25
CA LYS A 71 -7.25 21.42 -12.60
C LYS A 71 -6.97 20.81 -11.23
N GLY A 72 -7.97 20.74 -10.36
CA GLY A 72 -7.81 20.14 -9.03
C GLY A 72 -7.39 18.67 -9.07
N ARG A 73 -7.91 17.89 -10.03
CA ARG A 73 -7.49 16.50 -10.23
C ARG A 73 -6.07 16.42 -10.79
N LEU A 74 -5.68 17.31 -11.69
CA LEU A 74 -4.34 17.38 -12.25
C LEU A 74 -3.30 17.69 -11.16
N ASP A 75 -3.57 18.69 -10.32
CA ASP A 75 -2.71 19.05 -9.19
C ASP A 75 -2.63 17.89 -8.16
N GLY A 76 -3.75 17.21 -7.93
CA GLY A 76 -3.80 16.00 -7.11
C GLY A 76 -3.00 14.83 -7.69
N LEU A 77 -2.90 14.71 -9.01
CA LEU A 77 -2.06 13.69 -9.66
C LEU A 77 -0.58 14.05 -9.60
N ALA A 78 -0.22 15.33 -9.79
CA ALA A 78 1.16 15.79 -9.70
C ALA A 78 1.75 15.55 -8.30
N THR A 79 0.99 15.87 -7.25
CA THR A 79 1.39 15.62 -5.85
C THR A 79 1.53 14.13 -5.53
N ARG A 80 0.64 13.28 -6.05
CA ARG A 80 0.75 11.82 -5.92
C ARG A 80 2.00 11.28 -6.60
N GLN A 81 2.30 11.74 -7.80
CA GLN A 81 3.51 11.34 -8.53
C GLN A 81 4.78 11.72 -7.76
N GLU A 82 4.79 12.90 -7.14
CA GLU A 82 5.91 13.33 -6.30
C GLU A 82 6.09 12.43 -5.06
N LEU A 83 4.98 12.03 -4.43
CA LEU A 83 5.01 11.09 -3.31
C LEU A 83 5.54 9.71 -3.73
N ASP A 84 5.11 9.18 -4.88
CA ASP A 84 5.60 7.89 -5.39
C ASP A 84 7.12 7.92 -5.67
N LEU A 85 7.63 9.02 -6.23
CA LEU A 85 9.07 9.21 -6.43
C LEU A 85 9.85 9.28 -5.10
N LYS A 86 9.32 10.01 -4.11
CA LYS A 86 9.90 10.07 -2.76
C LYS A 86 9.90 8.70 -2.10
N LEU A 87 8.81 7.94 -2.24
CA LEU A 87 8.69 6.59 -1.68
C LEU A 87 9.69 5.62 -2.31
N ALA A 88 9.82 5.62 -3.64
CA ALA A 88 10.83 4.83 -4.35
C ALA A 88 12.26 5.19 -3.92
N THR A 89 12.53 6.48 -3.71
CA THR A 89 13.82 6.97 -3.23
C THR A 89 14.12 6.48 -1.80
N VAL A 90 13.13 6.57 -0.90
CA VAL A 90 13.25 6.10 0.49
C VAL A 90 13.48 4.58 0.52
N GLU A 91 12.76 3.82 -0.28
CA GLU A 91 12.93 2.36 -0.38
C GLU A 91 14.35 2.00 -0.87
N ALA A 92 14.85 2.69 -1.88
CA ALA A 92 16.20 2.48 -2.40
C ALA A 92 17.28 2.78 -1.35
N ASN A 93 17.11 3.85 -0.56
CA ASN A 93 18.02 4.20 0.52
C ASN A 93 17.98 3.15 1.64
N LEU A 94 16.79 2.77 2.13
CA LEU A 94 16.66 1.73 3.15
C LEU A 94 17.31 0.40 2.71
N LYS A 95 17.15 0.02 1.45
CA LYS A 95 17.77 -1.19 0.91
C LYS A 95 19.30 -1.09 0.83
N ARG A 96 19.84 0.10 0.57
CA ARG A 96 21.29 0.35 0.60
C ARG A 96 21.80 0.26 2.03
N ASP A 97 21.15 0.94 2.96
CA ASP A 97 21.55 1.01 4.37
C ASP A 97 21.53 -0.39 5.02
N ILE A 98 20.53 -1.22 4.72
CA ILE A 98 20.47 -2.60 5.20
C ILE A 98 21.66 -3.42 4.68
N LYS A 99 21.99 -3.31 3.39
CA LYS A 99 23.14 -4.02 2.82
C LYS A 99 24.46 -3.55 3.41
N GLU A 100 24.58 -2.25 3.66
CA GLU A 100 25.76 -1.67 4.30
C GLU A 100 25.92 -2.15 5.74
N LEU A 101 24.83 -2.17 6.52
CA LEU A 101 24.80 -2.74 7.86
C LEU A 101 25.21 -4.22 7.85
N GLU A 102 24.64 -5.04 6.97
CA GLU A 102 25.02 -6.45 6.84
C GLU A 102 26.51 -6.64 6.51
N ALA A 103 27.05 -5.80 5.63
CA ALA A 103 28.47 -5.85 5.25
C ALA A 103 29.37 -5.45 6.43
N ASN A 104 29.01 -4.40 7.17
CA ASN A 104 29.75 -3.96 8.35
C ASN A 104 29.69 -5.01 9.45
N LEU A 105 28.51 -5.55 9.78
CA LEU A 105 28.34 -6.65 10.74
C LEU A 105 29.18 -7.88 10.38
N LYS A 106 29.23 -8.28 9.10
CA LYS A 106 30.07 -9.40 8.65
C LYS A 106 31.56 -9.10 8.77
N ARG A 107 31.98 -7.86 8.48
CA ARG A 107 33.38 -7.44 8.62
C ARG A 107 33.79 -7.46 10.09
N ASP A 108 32.97 -6.88 10.95
CA ASP A 108 33.24 -6.78 12.39
C ASP A 108 33.30 -8.17 13.04
N MET A 109 32.41 -9.09 12.64
CA MET A 109 32.48 -10.49 13.10
C MET A 109 33.79 -11.18 12.70
N LYS A 110 34.24 -11.02 11.46
CA LYS A 110 35.51 -11.59 10.99
C LYS A 110 36.71 -10.98 11.72
N GLU A 111 36.70 -9.67 11.94
CA GLU A 111 37.77 -9.01 12.67
C GLU A 111 37.82 -9.49 14.13
N LEU A 112 36.65 -9.66 14.76
CA LEU A 112 36.54 -10.18 16.12
C LEU A 112 37.07 -11.62 16.21
N GLU A 113 36.68 -12.50 15.28
CA GLU A 113 37.20 -13.88 15.19
C GLU A 113 38.72 -13.88 15.06
N LEU A 114 39.28 -13.08 14.15
CA LEU A 114 40.72 -13.00 13.96
C LEU A 114 41.43 -12.49 15.21
N ARG A 115 40.94 -11.40 15.82
CA ARG A 115 41.50 -10.85 17.06
C ARG A 115 41.43 -11.87 18.20
N MET A 116 40.34 -12.62 18.31
CA MET A 116 40.22 -13.70 19.31
C MET A 116 41.19 -14.83 19.04
N VAL A 117 41.30 -15.33 17.79
CA VAL A 117 42.22 -16.41 17.43
C VAL A 117 43.68 -16.01 17.69
N ILE A 118 44.07 -14.79 17.35
CA ILE A 118 45.43 -14.27 17.64
C ILE A 118 45.67 -14.21 19.15
N LYS A 119 44.72 -13.64 19.92
CA LYS A 119 44.85 -13.53 21.39
C LYS A 119 44.88 -14.91 22.07
N LEU A 120 43.99 -15.83 21.70
CA LEU A 120 43.97 -17.19 22.22
C LEU A 120 45.26 -17.94 21.84
N GLY A 121 45.68 -17.87 20.58
CA GLY A 121 46.92 -18.50 20.12
C GLY A 121 48.15 -18.00 20.89
N ALA A 122 48.25 -16.68 21.11
CA ALA A 122 49.31 -16.10 21.93
C ALA A 122 49.30 -16.60 23.39
N MET A 123 48.11 -16.69 24.01
CA MET A 123 47.97 -17.24 25.36
C MET A 123 48.38 -18.72 25.43
N PHE A 124 47.98 -19.54 24.46
CA PHE A 124 48.39 -20.94 24.39
C PHE A 124 49.91 -21.07 24.26
N LEU A 125 50.54 -20.34 23.33
CA LEU A 125 52.00 -20.38 23.14
C LEU A 125 52.75 -19.96 24.41
N ALA A 126 52.28 -18.92 25.12
CA ALA A 126 52.86 -18.50 26.39
C ALA A 126 52.75 -19.59 27.47
N ALA A 127 51.57 -20.23 27.60
CA ALA A 127 51.35 -21.31 28.56
C ALA A 127 52.23 -22.54 28.27
N PHE A 128 52.33 -22.97 27.00
CA PHE A 128 53.18 -24.10 26.60
C PHE A 128 54.68 -23.80 26.72
N GLY A 129 55.11 -22.57 26.43
CA GLY A 129 56.50 -22.15 26.62
C GLY A 129 56.96 -22.26 28.08
N LEU A 130 56.08 -21.90 29.02
CA LEU A 130 56.35 -22.07 30.46
C LEU A 130 56.40 -23.54 30.87
N LEU A 131 55.51 -24.39 30.33
CA LEU A 131 55.50 -25.82 30.64
C LEU A 131 56.76 -26.56 30.16
N ARG A 132 57.30 -26.18 28.98
CA ARG A 132 58.53 -26.76 28.42
C ARG A 132 59.76 -26.46 29.28
N LEU A 133 59.78 -25.30 29.95
CA LEU A 133 60.89 -24.86 30.78
C LEU A 133 60.85 -25.47 32.19
N TRP A 134 59.76 -26.15 32.57
CA TRP A 134 59.69 -26.83 33.85
C TRP A 134 60.43 -28.18 33.78
N PRO A 135 61.55 -28.37 34.50
CA PRO A 135 62.19 -29.67 34.58
C PRO A 135 61.25 -30.59 35.37
N ILE A 136 60.60 -31.54 34.70
CA ILE A 136 59.96 -32.66 35.40
C ILE A 136 61.10 -33.59 35.82
N PRO A 137 61.45 -33.70 37.12
CA PRO A 137 62.38 -34.71 37.54
C PRO A 137 61.72 -36.07 37.32
N VAL A 138 62.12 -36.78 36.26
CA VAL A 138 61.76 -38.19 36.10
C VAL A 138 62.53 -38.93 37.18
N GLN A 139 61.92 -39.11 38.35
CA GLN A 139 62.46 -40.03 39.35
C GLN A 139 62.33 -41.43 38.78
N TYR A 140 63.45 -41.97 38.31
CA TYR A 140 63.56 -43.38 37.98
C TYR A 140 63.41 -44.18 39.28
N VAL A 141 62.24 -44.77 39.48
CA VAL A 141 62.02 -45.79 40.50
C VAL A 141 62.47 -47.12 39.89
N PRO A 142 63.57 -47.75 40.35
CA PRO A 142 63.98 -49.04 39.83
C PRO A 142 62.90 -50.10 40.11
N PRO A 143 62.64 -51.05 39.19
CA PRO A 143 61.75 -52.16 39.49
C PRO A 143 62.32 -52.96 40.67
N ALA A 144 61.47 -53.24 41.67
CA ALA A 144 61.83 -53.99 42.86
C ALA A 144 62.44 -55.36 42.50
N PRO A 145 63.42 -55.87 43.28
CA PRO A 145 63.96 -57.20 43.06
C PRO A 145 62.82 -58.22 43.13
N ALA A 146 62.80 -59.15 42.18
CA ALA A 146 61.83 -60.24 42.14
C ALA A 146 61.86 -61.00 43.47
N THR A 147 60.83 -60.79 44.31
CA THR A 147 60.62 -61.59 45.50
C THR A 147 60.36 -63.02 45.04
N GLN A 148 61.34 -63.86 45.32
CA GLN A 148 61.34 -65.30 45.09
C GLN A 148 60.05 -65.94 45.63
N GLU A 149 59.53 -66.87 44.84
CA GLU A 149 58.29 -67.60 45.05
C GLU A 149 58.06 -68.07 46.50
N MET A 150 57.00 -67.59 47.14
CA MET A 150 56.40 -68.26 48.28
C MET A 150 55.23 -69.10 47.78
N ARG A 151 55.58 -70.33 47.42
CA ARG A 151 54.72 -71.45 47.03
C ARG A 151 53.56 -71.63 48.03
N LEU A 152 52.36 -71.17 47.65
CA LEU A 152 51.12 -71.57 48.33
C LEU A 152 50.73 -73.00 47.87
N PRO A 153 50.33 -73.90 48.79
CA PRO A 153 50.00 -75.28 48.46
C PRO A 153 48.74 -75.36 47.58
N ASN A 154 48.81 -76.18 46.54
CA ASN A 154 47.67 -76.51 45.67
C ASN A 154 46.51 -77.10 46.50
N PRO A 155 45.25 -76.72 46.21
CA PRO A 155 44.10 -77.42 46.76
C PRO A 155 44.07 -78.88 46.25
N PRO A 156 43.65 -79.85 47.09
CA PRO A 156 43.65 -81.25 46.73
C PRO A 156 42.70 -81.54 45.56
N SER A 157 43.24 -82.15 44.50
CA SER A 157 42.51 -82.59 43.33
C SER A 157 41.84 -83.95 43.57
N ALA A 158 40.52 -83.96 43.35
CA ALA A 158 39.64 -85.05 42.96
C ALA A 158 39.26 -86.14 43.98
N ALA A 159 37.96 -86.17 44.30
CA ALA A 159 37.23 -87.44 44.45
C ALA A 159 36.37 -87.65 43.18
N PRO A 160 36.45 -88.81 42.52
CA PRO A 160 35.78 -89.09 41.26
C PRO A 160 34.27 -89.32 41.44
N VAL A 161 33.49 -88.77 40.50
CA VAL A 161 32.06 -89.05 40.35
C VAL A 161 31.89 -90.48 39.79
N PRO A 162 31.17 -91.39 40.45
CA PRO A 162 30.83 -92.69 39.88
C PRO A 162 29.69 -92.56 38.86
N PRO A 163 29.73 -93.31 37.73
CA PRO A 163 28.64 -93.33 36.77
C PRO A 163 27.45 -94.17 37.29
N PRO A 164 26.19 -93.73 37.15
CA PRO A 164 25.06 -94.63 37.30
C PRO A 164 24.95 -95.57 36.09
N ILE A 165 24.74 -96.84 36.42
CA ILE A 165 24.57 -98.01 35.55
C ILE A 165 23.11 -98.09 35.10
N ARG A 166 22.90 -98.35 33.79
CA ARG A 166 21.69 -98.82 33.07
C ARG A 166 20.31 -98.34 33.52
#